data_AF-S8CZH7-F1
#
_entry.id   AF-S8CZH7-F1
#
_cell.length_a   1.000
_cell.length_b   1.000
_cell.length_c   1.000
_cell.angle_alpha   90.00
_cell.angle_beta   90.00
_cell.angle_gamma   90.00
#
_symmetry.space_group_name_H-M   'P 1'
#
loop_
_entity.id
_entity.type
_entity.pdbx_description
1 polymer ?
#
loop_
_entity_poly.entity_id
_entity_poly.type
_entity_poly.pdbx_seq_one_letter_code
_entity_poly.pdbx_strand_id
1 'polypeptide(L)'
;MGRSPCCDKDGLKKGPWTAEEDAKLVQYIQIHGPGNWRILPRNAGLQRCGKSCRLRWTNYLRPDIKRGRFSFDEEETIIQLHSILGNKWSAIAARLPGRTDNEIKNYWNTHIRKRLLRIGIDPITHGPRLDIFDLSSILASSSSSSS
;
A
#
# COMPACT_ATOMS: atom_id res chain seq x y z
N MET A 1 5.93 17.59 27.48
CA MET A 1 4.59 17.66 26.87
C MET A 1 4.24 16.29 26.26
N GLY A 2 3.58 15.43 27.02
CA GLY A 2 3.18 14.09 26.57
C GLY A 2 2.02 14.19 25.57
N ARG A 3 2.11 13.51 24.42
CA ARG A 3 1.00 13.43 23.47
C ARG A 3 -0.14 12.65 24.13
N SER A 4 -1.28 13.29 24.37
CA SER A 4 -2.50 12.61 24.85
C SER A 4 -2.81 11.41 23.96
N PRO A 5 -3.17 10.25 24.53
CA PRO A 5 -3.53 9.08 23.74
C PRO A 5 -4.70 9.44 22.83
N CYS A 6 -4.60 9.09 21.55
CA CYS A 6 -5.53 9.48 20.48
C CYS A 6 -6.97 8.99 20.61
N CYS A 7 -7.24 8.21 21.65
CA CYS A 7 -8.18 7.12 21.62
C CYS A 7 -8.60 6.84 23.06
N ASP A 8 -9.59 7.56 23.57
CA ASP A 8 -10.24 7.22 24.84
C ASP A 8 -10.83 5.81 24.68
N LYS A 9 -10.29 4.92 25.49
CA LYS A 9 -10.73 3.53 25.61
C LYS A 9 -12.09 3.58 26.29
N ASP A 10 -13.16 3.37 25.54
CA ASP A 10 -14.35 2.57 25.90
C ASP A 10 -15.45 2.77 24.82
N GLY A 11 -15.98 1.68 24.25
CA GLY A 11 -17.18 1.70 23.39
C GLY A 11 -17.01 1.99 21.88
N LEU A 12 -15.81 2.33 21.38
CA LEU A 12 -15.62 2.60 19.94
C LEU A 12 -15.64 1.32 19.10
N LYS A 13 -16.42 1.32 18.00
CA LYS A 13 -16.59 0.17 17.11
C LYS A 13 -15.28 -0.15 16.39
N LYS A 14 -14.83 -1.41 16.53
CA LYS A 14 -13.74 -2.00 15.75
C LYS A 14 -14.36 -3.03 14.80
N GLY A 15 -14.19 -2.85 13.50
CA GLY A 15 -14.85 -3.71 12.51
C GLY A 15 -15.00 -3.06 11.14
N PRO A 16 -15.64 -3.77 10.19
CA PRO A 16 -15.92 -3.24 8.86
C PRO A 16 -16.76 -1.96 8.95
N TRP A 17 -16.54 -1.04 8.02
CA TRP A 17 -17.34 0.18 7.90
C TRP A 17 -18.67 -0.15 7.22
N THR A 18 -19.77 0.36 7.77
CA THR A 18 -21.08 0.26 7.12
C THR A 18 -21.32 1.41 6.15
N ALA A 19 -22.27 1.25 5.23
CA ALA A 19 -22.63 2.29 4.27
C ALA A 19 -23.14 3.58 4.97
N GLU A 20 -23.83 3.43 6.09
CA GLU A 20 -24.33 4.55 6.90
C GLU A 20 -23.18 5.31 7.58
N GLU A 21 -22.17 4.59 8.08
CA GLU A 21 -20.97 5.21 8.65
C GLU A 21 -20.17 5.95 7.56
N ASP A 22 -20.04 5.35 6.38
CA ASP A 22 -19.38 5.99 5.24
C ASP A 22 -20.13 7.26 4.80
N ALA A 23 -21.46 7.21 4.71
CA ALA A 23 -22.27 8.37 4.33
C ALA A 23 -22.09 9.54 5.31
N LYS A 24 -22.11 9.28 6.63
CA LYS A 24 -21.85 10.29 7.66
C LYS A 24 -20.45 10.90 7.54
N LEU A 25 -19.44 10.05 7.29
CA LEU A 25 -18.06 10.49 7.12
C LEU A 25 -17.90 11.39 5.89
N VAL A 26 -18.48 10.99 4.75
CA VAL A 26 -18.46 11.76 3.51
C VAL A 26 -19.18 13.10 3.68
N GLN A 27 -20.39 13.09 4.24
CA GLN A 27 -21.20 14.29 4.43
C GLN A 27 -20.47 15.31 5.31
N TYR A 28 -19.90 14.87 6.44
CA TYR A 28 -19.16 15.75 7.32
C TYR A 28 -17.95 16.39 6.61
N ILE A 29 -17.20 15.60 5.84
CA ILE A 29 -16.03 16.08 5.11
C ILE A 29 -16.40 17.01 3.95
N GLN A 30 -17.54 16.79 3.29
CA GLN A 30 -18.03 17.71 2.25
C GLN A 30 -18.36 19.09 2.83
N ILE A 31 -18.91 19.15 4.05
CA ILE A 31 -19.31 20.42 4.69
C ILE A 31 -18.09 21.14 5.32
N HIS A 32 -17.23 20.39 6.03
CA HIS A 32 -16.16 20.98 6.85
C HIS A 32 -14.75 20.84 6.25
N GLY A 33 -14.61 20.14 5.13
CA GLY A 33 -13.34 19.76 4.55
C GLY A 33 -12.66 18.57 5.25
N PRO A 34 -11.65 17.96 4.62
CA PRO A 34 -10.88 16.88 5.22
C PRO A 34 -9.90 17.43 6.26
N GLY A 35 -10.00 16.99 7.52
CA GLY A 35 -9.11 17.46 8.57
C GLY A 35 -9.62 17.18 9.97
N ASN A 36 -8.85 17.61 10.98
CA ASN A 36 -9.26 17.55 12.39
C ASN A 36 -9.80 16.19 12.85
N TRP A 37 -9.14 15.11 12.40
CA TRP A 37 -9.53 13.72 12.64
C TRP A 37 -9.79 13.38 14.11
N ARG A 38 -9.22 14.13 15.06
CA ARG A 38 -9.48 13.93 16.49
C ARG A 38 -10.92 14.23 16.90
N ILE A 39 -11.50 15.32 16.39
CA ILE A 39 -12.85 15.79 16.75
C ILE A 39 -13.90 15.36 15.73
N LEU A 40 -13.48 15.10 14.49
CA LEU A 40 -14.36 14.71 13.39
C LEU A 40 -15.35 13.59 13.76
N PRO A 41 -14.95 12.46 14.38
CA PRO A 41 -15.89 11.37 14.62
C PRO A 41 -17.02 11.78 15.58
N ARG A 42 -16.70 12.53 16.64
CA ARG A 42 -17.69 13.04 17.59
C ARG A 42 -18.68 13.97 16.91
N ASN A 43 -18.19 14.91 16.11
CA ASN A 43 -19.04 15.89 15.44
C ASN A 43 -19.87 15.27 14.30
N ALA A 44 -19.36 14.23 13.64
CA ALA A 44 -20.08 13.48 12.61
C ALA A 44 -21.06 12.42 13.18
N GLY A 45 -21.16 12.29 14.51
CA GLY A 45 -21.99 11.27 15.15
C GLY A 45 -21.53 9.83 14.84
N LEU A 46 -20.22 9.63 14.69
CA LEU A 46 -19.57 8.36 14.42
C LEU A 46 -18.95 7.78 15.70
N GLN A 47 -19.26 6.52 15.98
CA GLN A 47 -18.65 5.74 17.07
C GLN A 47 -17.32 5.11 16.64
N ARG A 48 -16.46 5.91 16.00
CA ARG A 48 -15.15 5.50 15.45
C ARG A 48 -14.05 6.42 15.96
N CYS A 49 -12.83 5.91 16.07
CA CYS A 49 -11.70 6.77 16.40
C CYS A 49 -11.22 7.58 15.18
N GLY A 50 -10.60 8.73 15.42
CA GLY A 50 -10.10 9.60 14.37
C GLY A 50 -9.15 8.94 13.38
N LYS A 51 -8.28 8.05 13.88
CA LYS A 51 -7.38 7.25 13.04
C LYS A 51 -8.15 6.37 12.05
N SER A 52 -9.25 5.76 12.49
CA SER A 52 -10.10 4.91 11.65
C SER A 52 -10.79 5.75 10.57
N CYS A 53 -11.36 6.91 10.93
CA CYS A 53 -11.99 7.81 9.97
C CYS A 53 -11.00 8.31 8.91
N ARG A 54 -9.79 8.73 9.33
CA ARG A 54 -8.73 9.14 8.41
C ARG A 54 -8.40 8.03 7.41
N LEU A 55 -8.15 6.82 7.92
CA LEU A 55 -7.78 5.68 7.08
C LEU A 55 -8.90 5.32 6.10
N ARG A 56 -10.16 5.34 6.56
CA ARG A 56 -11.32 5.05 5.71
C ARG A 56 -11.44 6.08 4.59
N TRP A 57 -11.31 7.36 4.92
CA TRP A 57 -11.35 8.43 3.94
C TRP A 57 -10.22 8.30 2.91
N THR A 58 -8.96 8.25 3.37
CA THR A 58 -7.80 8.29 2.46
C THR A 58 -7.67 7.06 1.57
N ASN A 59 -8.20 5.90 2.00
CA ASN A 59 -8.01 4.65 1.27
C ASN A 59 -9.24 4.20 0.46
N TYR A 60 -10.44 4.70 0.76
CA TYR A 60 -11.67 4.17 0.15
C TYR A 60 -12.67 5.23 -0.32
N LEU A 61 -12.86 6.31 0.46
CA LEU A 61 -13.97 7.25 0.21
C LEU A 61 -13.56 8.50 -0.56
N ARG A 62 -12.27 8.83 -0.61
CA ARG A 62 -11.79 10.01 -1.33
C ARG A 62 -12.11 9.87 -2.84
N PRO A 63 -12.69 10.89 -3.49
CA PRO A 63 -13.24 10.77 -4.84
C PRO A 63 -12.19 10.60 -5.95
N ASP A 64 -10.95 10.99 -5.68
CA ASP A 64 -9.81 10.90 -6.60
C ASP A 64 -9.17 9.49 -6.66
N ILE A 65 -9.65 8.54 -5.86
CA ILE A 65 -9.11 7.17 -5.85
C ILE A 65 -9.62 6.39 -7.07
N LYS A 66 -8.68 5.90 -7.88
CA LYS A 66 -8.97 5.04 -9.03
C LYS A 66 -9.35 3.64 -8.56
N ARG A 67 -10.53 3.19 -8.95
CA ARG A 67 -11.01 1.83 -8.67
C ARG A 67 -10.68 0.92 -9.86
N GLY A 68 -10.05 -0.22 -9.59
CA GLY A 68 -9.77 -1.23 -10.61
C GLY A 68 -8.32 -1.73 -10.62
N ARG A 69 -7.99 -2.53 -11.63
CA ARG A 69 -6.66 -3.14 -11.80
C ARG A 69 -5.60 -2.08 -12.08
N PHE A 70 -4.35 -2.37 -11.72
CA PHE A 70 -3.20 -1.56 -12.12
C PHE A 70 -2.97 -1.71 -13.63
N SER A 71 -2.66 -0.62 -14.31
CA SER A 71 -2.19 -0.66 -15.69
C SER A 71 -0.74 -1.14 -15.75
N PHE A 72 -0.28 -1.51 -16.94
CA PHE A 72 1.12 -1.88 -17.17
C PHE A 72 2.08 -0.73 -16.80
N ASP A 73 1.77 0.50 -17.23
CA ASP A 73 2.59 1.69 -16.93
C ASP A 73 2.63 1.98 -15.42
N GLU A 74 1.51 1.83 -14.72
CA GLU A 74 1.47 1.99 -13.26
C GLU A 74 2.35 0.93 -12.59
N GLU A 75 2.29 -0.32 -13.06
CA GLU A 75 3.10 -1.40 -12.52
C GLU A 75 4.59 -1.21 -12.76
N GLU A 76 4.99 -0.81 -13.97
CA GLU A 76 6.38 -0.49 -14.29
C GLU A 76 6.90 0.65 -13.41
N THR A 77 6.10 1.71 -13.25
CA THR A 77 6.42 2.83 -12.35
C THR A 77 6.60 2.37 -10.90
N ILE A 78 5.74 1.45 -10.41
CA ILE A 78 5.88 0.89 -9.06
C ILE A 78 7.22 0.14 -8.92
N ILE A 79 7.60 -0.67 -9.91
CA ILE A 79 8.85 -1.45 -9.89
C ILE A 79 10.06 -0.52 -9.87
N GLN A 80 10.10 0.45 -10.79
CA GLN A 80 11.18 1.43 -10.88
C GLN A 80 11.32 2.27 -9.59
N LEU A 81 10.20 2.77 -9.04
CA LEU A 81 10.25 3.55 -7.82
C LEU A 81 10.61 2.69 -6.59
N HIS A 82 10.18 1.43 -6.55
CA HIS A 82 10.56 0.52 -5.48
C HIS A 82 12.06 0.17 -5.51
N SER A 83 12.69 0.07 -6.69
CA SER A 83 14.14 -0.18 -6.77
C SER A 83 14.97 0.98 -6.24
N ILE A 84 14.46 2.21 -6.33
CA ILE A 84 15.14 3.42 -5.85
C ILE A 84 14.80 3.72 -4.38
N LEU A 85 13.53 3.59 -3.99
CA LEU A 85 13.03 4.07 -2.70
C LEU A 85 12.80 2.95 -1.68
N GLY A 86 12.74 1.69 -2.12
CA GLY A 86 12.32 0.56 -1.31
C GLY A 86 10.85 0.67 -0.83
N ASN A 87 10.58 0.21 0.38
CA ASN A 87 9.23 0.13 0.97
C ASN A 87 8.61 1.50 1.37
N LYS A 88 9.00 2.60 0.73
CA LYS A 88 8.48 3.96 1.01
C LYS A 88 7.18 4.20 0.26
N TRP A 89 6.14 3.43 0.57
CA TRP A 89 4.87 3.39 -0.17
C TRP A 89 4.19 4.75 -0.33
N SER A 90 4.20 5.59 0.70
CA SER A 90 3.60 6.93 0.61
C SER A 90 4.37 7.86 -0.34
N ALA A 91 5.69 7.67 -0.49
CA ALA A 91 6.49 8.40 -1.48
C ALA A 91 6.26 7.88 -2.90
N ILE A 92 6.08 6.57 -3.06
CA ILE A 92 5.72 5.95 -4.35
C ILE A 92 4.32 6.42 -4.78
N ALA A 93 3.35 6.42 -3.87
CA ALA A 93 1.98 6.87 -4.13
C ALA A 93 1.90 8.32 -4.60
N ALA A 94 2.81 9.19 -4.14
CA ALA A 94 2.87 10.58 -4.60
C ALA A 94 3.17 10.73 -6.11
N ARG A 95 3.69 9.67 -6.76
CA ARG A 95 3.97 9.63 -8.20
C ARG A 95 2.91 8.90 -9.01
N LEU A 96 1.90 8.31 -8.37
CA LEU A 96 0.85 7.51 -9.00
C LEU A 96 -0.52 8.13 -8.72
N PRO A 97 -0.98 9.07 -9.56
CA PRO A 97 -2.20 9.82 -9.30
C PRO A 97 -3.42 8.90 -9.20
N GLY A 98 -4.13 9.01 -8.09
CA GLY A 98 -5.31 8.22 -7.77
C GLY A 98 -5.04 6.82 -7.22
N ARG A 99 -3.77 6.44 -6.98
CA ARG A 99 -3.42 5.21 -6.25
C ARG A 99 -2.97 5.52 -4.84
N THR A 100 -3.40 4.69 -3.90
CA THR A 100 -3.03 4.84 -2.49
C THR A 100 -1.80 4.00 -2.15
N ASP A 101 -1.08 4.42 -1.11
CA ASP A 101 0.09 3.69 -0.61
C ASP A 101 -0.27 2.26 -0.16
N ASN A 102 -1.47 2.08 0.41
CA ASN A 102 -1.97 0.77 0.78
C ASN A 102 -2.24 -0.13 -0.44
N GLU A 103 -2.83 0.41 -1.52
CA GLU A 103 -3.06 -0.35 -2.74
C GLU A 103 -1.74 -0.77 -3.40
N ILE A 104 -0.78 0.15 -3.50
CA ILE A 104 0.54 -0.12 -4.11
C ILE A 104 1.27 -1.20 -3.31
N LYS A 105 1.33 -1.07 -1.98
CA LYS A 105 1.90 -2.09 -1.09
C LYS A 105 1.21 -3.44 -1.28
N ASN A 106 -0.12 -3.45 -1.38
CA ASN A 106 -0.87 -4.69 -1.57
C ASN A 106 -0.50 -5.34 -2.91
N TYR A 107 -0.57 -4.57 -4.00
CA TYR A 107 -0.25 -5.02 -5.35
C TYR A 107 1.19 -5.55 -5.46
N TRP A 108 2.14 -4.86 -4.82
CA TRP A 108 3.51 -5.32 -4.72
C TRP A 108 3.62 -6.72 -4.10
N ASN A 109 2.99 -6.91 -2.94
CA ASN A 109 3.12 -8.16 -2.19
C ASN A 109 2.33 -9.32 -2.80
N THR A 110 1.21 -9.05 -3.47
CA THR A 110 0.36 -10.10 -4.05
C THR A 110 0.73 -10.45 -5.49
N HIS A 111 1.19 -9.49 -6.29
CA HIS A 111 1.46 -9.68 -7.72
C HIS A 111 2.94 -9.51 -8.08
N ILE A 112 3.50 -8.32 -7.88
CA ILE A 112 4.84 -7.98 -8.41
C ILE A 112 5.92 -8.88 -7.79
N ARG A 113 5.93 -9.01 -6.46
CA ARG A 113 6.93 -9.82 -5.74
C ARG A 113 6.95 -11.25 -6.25
N LYS A 114 5.78 -11.86 -6.46
CA LYS A 114 5.66 -13.23 -6.98
C LYS A 114 6.13 -13.33 -8.43
N ARG A 115 5.85 -12.31 -9.24
CA ARG A 115 6.30 -12.26 -10.63
C ARG A 115 7.82 -12.16 -10.73
N LEU A 116 8.45 -11.25 -9.97
CA LEU A 116 9.91 -11.07 -9.94
C LEU A 116 10.62 -12.36 -9.53
N LEU A 117 10.14 -13.02 -8.47
CA LEU A 117 10.71 -14.31 -8.05
C LEU A 117 10.60 -15.39 -9.12
N ARG A 118 9.51 -15.43 -9.89
CA ARG A 118 9.32 -16.41 -10.97
C ARG A 118 10.28 -16.21 -12.13
N ILE A 119 10.65 -14.97 -12.42
CA ILE A 119 11.62 -14.63 -13.47
C ILE A 119 13.07 -14.61 -12.96
N GLY A 120 13.32 -15.08 -11.74
CA GLY A 120 14.66 -15.14 -11.17
C GLY A 120 15.22 -13.78 -10.75
N ILE A 121 14.38 -12.79 -10.45
CA ILE A 121 14.80 -11.48 -9.93
C ILE A 121 14.47 -11.38 -8.43
N ASP A 122 15.44 -10.94 -7.63
CA ASP A 122 15.18 -10.68 -6.21
C ASP A 122 14.35 -9.39 -6.05
N PRO A 123 13.18 -9.43 -5.40
CA PRO A 123 12.29 -8.28 -5.27
C PRO A 123 12.83 -7.16 -4.37
N ILE A 124 13.87 -7.41 -3.58
CA ILE A 124 14.48 -6.43 -2.68
C ILE A 124 15.64 -5.74 -3.38
N THR A 125 16.53 -6.51 -4.00
CA THR A 125 17.72 -5.95 -4.67
C THR A 125 17.46 -5.56 -6.11
N HIS A 126 16.35 -6.02 -6.70
CA HIS A 126 16.03 -5.91 -8.14
C HIS A 126 17.14 -6.42 -9.07
N GLY A 127 18.01 -7.28 -8.55
CA GLY A 127 19.05 -7.96 -9.30
C GLY A 127 18.67 -9.40 -9.65
N PRO A 128 19.35 -10.03 -10.60
CA PRO A 128 19.21 -11.46 -10.84
C PRO A 128 19.55 -12.22 -9.56
N ARG A 129 18.68 -13.16 -9.17
CA ARG A 129 19.01 -14.19 -8.21
C ARG A 129 20.07 -15.06 -8.89
N LEU A 130 21.32 -14.88 -8.48
CA LEU A 130 22.33 -15.90 -8.75
C LEU A 130 21.96 -17.10 -7.88
N ASP A 131 21.12 -17.99 -8.39
CA ASP A 131 20.96 -19.28 -7.77
C ASP A 131 22.31 -19.99 -7.89
N ILE A 132 22.90 -20.34 -6.76
CA ILE A 132 24.16 -21.11 -6.67
C ILE A 132 24.02 -22.45 -7.44
N PHE A 133 22.78 -22.91 -7.66
CA PHE A 133 22.45 -24.07 -8.49
C PHE A 133 22.60 -23.85 -10.00
N ASP A 134 22.58 -22.61 -10.50
CA ASP A 134 22.85 -22.29 -11.91
C ASP A 134 24.36 -22.23 -12.18
N LEU A 135 25.16 -21.81 -11.19
CA LEU A 135 26.62 -21.86 -11.29
C LEU A 135 27.14 -23.30 -11.33
N SER A 136 26.52 -24.24 -10.60
CA SER A 136 26.93 -25.65 -10.64
C SER A 136 26.64 -26.31 -11.98
N SER A 137 25.56 -25.92 -12.67
CA SER A 137 25.21 -26.40 -14.00
C SER A 137 26.04 -25.74 -15.11
N ILE A 138 26.39 -24.46 -14.97
CA ILE A 138 27.35 -23.78 -15.86
C ILE A 138 28.76 -24.36 -15.70
N LEU A 139 29.22 -24.58 -14.45
CA LEU A 139 30.54 -25.19 -14.19
C LEU A 139 30.59 -26.67 -14.61
N ALA A 140 29.52 -27.45 -14.40
CA ALA A 140 29.46 -28.85 -14.87
C ALA A 140 29.46 -28.98 -16.40
N SER A 141 28.98 -27.97 -17.12
CA SER A 141 29.00 -27.92 -18.59
C SER A 141 30.40 -27.60 -19.15
N SER A 142 31.29 -27.03 -18.33
CA SER A 142 32.66 -26.67 -18.75
C SER A 142 33.68 -27.80 -18.58
N SER A 143 33.35 -28.86 -17.83
CA SER A 143 34.25 -29.99 -17.55
C SER A 143 34.20 -31.12 -18.59
N SER A 144 33.27 -31.08 -19.55
CA SER A 144 33.07 -32.13 -20.56
C SER A 144 33.79 -31.84 -21.89
N SER A 145 34.66 -30.83 -21.95
CA SER A 145 35.39 -30.40 -23.15
C SER A 145 36.93 -30.51 -22.99
N SER A 146 37.42 -31.53 -22.30
CA SER A 146 38.84 -31.87 -22.32
C SER A 146 38.97 -33.35 -22.67
N SER A 147 39.49 -33.57 -23.88
CA SER A 147 39.80 -34.86 -24.51
C SER A 147 40.85 -35.67 -23.74
#